data_AF-A0A6J1FFG7-F1
#
_entry.id   AF-A0A6J1FFG7-F1
#
_cell.length_a   1.000
_cell.length_b   1.000
_cell.length_c   1.000
_cell.angle_alpha   90.00
_cell.angle_beta   90.00
_cell.angle_gamma   90.00
#
_symmetry.space_group_name_H-M   'P 1'
#
loop_
_entity.id
_entity.type
_entity.pdbx_description
1 polymer ?
#
loop_
_entity_poly.entity_id
_entity_poly.type
_entity_poly.pdbx_seq_one_letter_code
_entity_poly.pdbx_strand_id
1 'polypeptide(L)'
;MGGLDRSQTSSNSMQRVKVYRLNDDGKWDDQGTGHVTVDYMERSEELGLFVIDEEDNETLLLHRISSDDIYRKQEDTIISWRDPEYSTELALSFQEATGCSFIWDNISSVQRNLQFSTLSNETFHSVTSELRELPTVELSTLPLILKTVVESGIADQMRLTELLLNDRDFFRKLMNLFRICEDLENSDGLYMIFKIVRGIVLLNSPQIFEKIFHDDLIMDIIGSLEYDPEVPHTQQFRNFLKEHVVFKEAIRIKSPAILSKIHQTYRVGYLKDVVLARMLDDSVVANLNSIIHANNVLVVTSLKDDSTFIQELFARLRSPSTPDDSKKDLVYFLHEFCSVSKSLQMAMQLRLFRDLMNEGIFDIITDVLQSPDKKLVLTGYPHSFLESGSKSFAYSCCSTGRISTVWTSD
;
A
#
# COMPACT_ATOMS: atom_id res chain seq x y z
N MET A 1 -17.93 -9.83 33.49
CA MET A 1 -16.93 -8.81 33.85
C MET A 1 -15.68 -9.53 34.29
N GLY A 2 -14.66 -9.56 33.44
CA GLY A 2 -13.35 -10.11 33.72
C GLY A 2 -12.36 -9.27 32.92
N GLY A 3 -11.46 -8.58 33.62
CA GLY A 3 -10.52 -7.65 33.03
C GLY A 3 -9.52 -8.38 32.14
N LEU A 4 -9.26 -7.82 30.97
CA LEU A 4 -8.10 -8.18 30.17
C LEU A 4 -6.88 -7.46 30.75
N ASP A 5 -5.98 -8.24 31.34
CA ASP A 5 -4.57 -7.91 31.47
C ASP A 5 -4.02 -7.54 30.08
N ARG A 6 -3.68 -6.26 29.90
CA ARG A 6 -2.77 -5.84 28.83
C ARG A 6 -1.36 -6.15 29.32
N SER A 7 -0.81 -7.22 28.75
CA SER A 7 0.59 -7.61 28.84
C SER A 7 1.51 -6.42 28.54
N GLN A 8 2.21 -5.98 29.58
CA GLN A 8 3.42 -5.16 29.50
C GLN A 8 4.41 -5.78 28.51
N THR A 9 4.72 -5.06 27.42
CA THR A 9 5.90 -5.32 26.59
C THR A 9 6.36 -4.02 25.93
N SER A 10 7.03 -3.17 26.72
CA SER A 10 8.27 -2.49 26.32
C SER A 10 8.92 -1.96 27.59
N SER A 11 10.21 -2.22 27.75
CA SER A 11 11.01 -1.84 28.90
C SER A 11 11.00 -0.32 29.09
N ASN A 12 10.35 0.15 30.16
CA ASN A 12 10.42 1.51 30.68
C ASN A 12 11.89 1.94 30.84
N SER A 13 12.37 2.81 29.96
CA SER A 13 13.59 3.59 30.21
C SER A 13 13.21 4.96 30.78
N MET A 14 12.43 4.96 31.87
CA MET A 14 12.12 6.15 32.66
C MET A 14 13.43 6.74 33.18
N GLN A 15 13.77 7.96 32.80
CA GLN A 15 15.07 8.58 33.14
C GLN A 15 14.93 9.43 34.40
N ARG A 16 15.72 9.16 35.43
CA ARG A 16 15.65 9.92 36.69
C ARG A 16 16.27 11.31 36.56
N VAL A 17 15.51 12.34 36.94
CA VAL A 17 15.87 13.75 36.78
C VAL A 17 15.48 14.58 38.02
N LYS A 18 16.20 15.67 38.24
CA LYS A 18 15.74 16.79 39.07
C LYS A 18 15.22 17.92 38.20
N VAL A 19 14.09 18.49 38.59
CA VAL A 19 13.48 19.63 37.90
C VAL A 19 13.87 20.92 38.62
N TYR A 20 14.41 21.88 37.88
CA TYR A 20 14.79 23.19 38.39
C TYR A 20 14.03 24.30 37.67
N ARG A 21 13.69 25.35 38.42
CA ARG A 21 13.05 26.58 37.92
C ARG A 21 13.86 27.79 38.37
N LEU A 22 14.17 28.71 37.46
CA LEU A 22 14.85 29.95 37.82
C LEU A 22 13.83 30.94 38.45
N ASN A 23 14.17 31.49 39.60
CA ASN A 23 13.35 32.49 40.31
C ASN A 23 13.77 33.94 39.99
N ASP A 24 12.99 34.90 40.50
CA ASP A 24 13.19 36.35 40.26
C ASP A 24 14.52 36.88 40.81
N ASP A 25 15.13 36.19 41.78
CA ASP A 25 16.45 36.51 42.34
C ASP A 25 17.61 35.95 41.49
N GLY A 26 17.31 35.30 40.36
CA GLY A 26 18.30 34.68 39.47
C GLY A 26 18.92 33.39 40.04
N LYS A 27 18.22 32.70 40.94
CA LYS A 27 18.65 31.41 41.51
C LYS A 27 17.77 30.27 41.03
N TRP A 28 18.34 29.08 40.93
CA TRP A 28 17.62 27.86 40.56
C TRP A 28 16.98 27.21 41.80
N ASP A 29 15.66 27.14 41.80
CA ASP A 29 14.88 26.45 42.84
C ASP A 29 14.63 24.99 42.43
N ASP A 30 14.99 24.05 43.31
CA ASP A 30 14.70 22.62 43.16
C ASP A 30 13.19 22.39 43.31
N GLN A 31 12.55 21.85 42.27
CA GLN A 31 11.11 21.59 42.23
C GLN A 31 10.76 20.14 42.59
N GLY A 32 11.75 19.25 42.74
CA GLY A 32 11.53 17.84 43.01
C GLY A 32 12.37 16.91 42.16
N THR A 33 12.38 15.63 42.55
CA THR A 33 13.09 14.56 41.84
C THR A 33 12.08 13.56 41.31
N GLY A 34 12.19 13.21 40.03
CA GLY A 34 11.21 12.34 39.38
C GLY A 34 11.78 11.62 38.18
N HIS A 35 10.88 11.03 37.40
CA HIS A 35 11.21 10.29 36.19
C HIS A 35 10.63 11.00 34.96
N VAL A 36 11.50 11.34 34.00
CA VAL A 36 11.08 11.97 32.75
C VAL A 36 10.74 10.93 31.69
N THR A 37 9.66 11.19 30.97
CA THR A 37 9.25 10.49 29.75
C THR A 37 8.84 11.50 28.66
N VAL A 38 8.87 11.03 27.41
CA VAL A 38 8.29 11.74 26.26
C VAL A 38 7.09 10.94 25.80
N ASP A 39 5.91 11.54 25.81
CA ASP A 39 4.67 10.86 25.41
C ASP A 39 3.67 11.84 24.78
N TYR A 40 2.56 11.33 24.26
CA TYR A 40 1.46 12.13 23.71
C TYR A 40 0.63 12.77 24.82
N MET A 41 0.31 14.05 24.65
CA MET A 41 -0.55 14.78 25.57
C MET A 41 -2.01 14.31 25.46
N GLU A 42 -2.69 14.14 26.61
CA GLU A 42 -4.07 13.67 26.61
C GLU A 42 -4.98 14.64 25.81
N ARG A 43 -5.62 14.12 24.76
CA ARG A 43 -6.53 14.82 23.83
C ARG A 43 -5.86 15.68 22.74
N SER A 44 -4.56 15.57 22.53
CA SER A 44 -3.89 16.11 21.32
C SER A 44 -2.89 15.11 20.73
N GLU A 45 -2.57 15.23 19.45
CA GLU A 45 -1.51 14.43 18.79
C GLU A 45 -0.11 15.05 19.03
N GLU A 46 0.05 15.83 20.09
CA GLU A 46 1.27 16.60 20.39
C GLU A 46 2.11 15.88 21.45
N LEU A 47 3.43 15.86 21.25
CA LEU A 47 4.38 15.23 22.17
C LEU A 47 4.82 16.23 23.27
N GLY A 48 4.86 15.75 24.51
CA GLY A 48 5.27 16.50 25.68
C GLY A 48 6.30 15.77 26.53
N LEU A 49 7.05 16.53 27.31
CA LEU A 49 7.86 16.04 28.42
C LEU A 49 6.99 15.94 29.67
N PHE A 50 6.99 14.77 30.29
CA PHE A 50 6.30 14.49 31.54
C PHE A 50 7.34 14.13 32.59
N VAL A 51 7.32 14.77 33.75
CA VAL A 51 8.11 14.36 34.91
C VAL A 51 7.16 14.00 36.04
N ILE A 52 7.24 12.76 36.48
CA ILE A 52 6.43 12.21 37.58
C ILE A 52 7.31 12.08 38.82
N ASP A 53 6.85 12.63 39.95
CA ASP A 53 7.55 12.56 41.24
C ASP A 53 7.78 11.11 41.68
N GLU A 54 8.94 10.83 42.29
CA GLU A 54 9.28 9.46 42.68
C GLU A 54 8.68 9.01 44.02
N GLU A 55 8.17 9.94 44.84
CA GLU A 55 7.59 9.65 46.16
C GLU A 55 6.06 9.53 46.10
N ASP A 56 5.38 10.47 45.44
CA ASP A 56 3.91 10.54 45.45
C ASP A 56 3.23 10.32 44.08
N ASN A 57 4.01 10.12 43.01
CA ASN A 57 3.54 9.98 41.62
C ASN A 57 2.73 11.18 41.08
N GLU A 58 2.84 12.35 41.70
CA GLU A 58 2.24 13.57 41.16
C GLU A 58 3.07 14.12 39.99
N THR A 59 2.44 14.91 39.13
CA THR A 59 3.13 15.51 37.98
C THR A 59 3.95 16.72 38.43
N LEU A 60 5.28 16.62 38.38
CA LEU A 60 6.20 17.73 38.67
C LEU A 60 6.33 18.70 37.49
N LEU A 61 6.31 18.17 36.26
CA LEU A 61 6.44 18.97 35.05
C LEU A 61 5.61 18.36 33.93
N LEU A 62 4.84 19.22 33.26
CA LEU A 62 4.22 18.97 31.97
C LEU A 62 4.67 20.09 31.04
N HIS A 63 5.45 19.75 30.01
CA HIS A 63 5.94 20.72 29.05
C HIS A 63 5.77 20.22 27.63
N ARG A 64 4.98 20.94 26.84
CA ARG A 64 4.82 20.66 25.41
C ARG A 64 6.14 20.92 24.69
N ILE A 65 6.61 19.96 23.88
CA ILE A 65 7.85 20.16 23.11
C ILE A 65 7.59 21.23 22.03
N SER A 66 8.36 22.32 22.08
CA SER A 66 8.29 23.43 21.13
C SER A 66 9.03 23.11 19.84
N SER A 67 8.55 23.64 18.71
CA SER A 67 9.25 23.63 17.43
C SER A 67 10.47 24.56 17.42
N ASP A 68 10.45 25.60 18.25
CA ASP A 68 11.51 26.62 18.28
C ASP A 68 12.79 26.04 18.88
N ASP A 69 13.95 26.51 18.43
CA ASP A 69 15.26 26.12 18.97
C ASP A 69 15.52 26.76 20.36
N ILE A 70 14.72 26.36 21.36
CA ILE A 70 14.77 26.87 22.74
C ILE A 70 15.53 25.95 23.70
N TYR A 71 15.73 24.69 23.33
CA TYR A 71 16.40 23.70 24.17
C TYR A 71 17.92 23.81 24.03
N ARG A 72 18.62 23.76 25.16
CA ARG A 72 20.07 23.77 25.25
C ARG A 72 20.52 22.61 26.12
N LYS A 73 21.31 21.71 25.54
CA LYS A 73 22.06 20.71 26.30
C LYS A 73 23.29 21.39 26.90
N GLN A 74 23.39 21.40 28.22
CA GLN A 74 24.54 21.89 28.96
C GLN A 74 25.28 20.68 29.53
N GLU A 75 26.58 20.58 29.24
CA GLU A 75 27.38 19.39 29.56
C GLU A 75 26.73 18.10 29.00
N ASP A 76 26.95 16.96 29.67
CA ASP A 76 26.37 15.68 29.26
C ASP A 76 25.09 15.31 30.02
N THR A 77 24.67 16.11 31.01
CA THR A 77 23.63 15.74 31.99
C THR A 77 22.55 16.78 32.21
N ILE A 78 22.57 17.93 31.52
CA ILE A 78 21.55 18.97 31.73
C ILE A 78 20.88 19.35 30.40
N ILE A 79 19.55 19.43 30.42
CA ILE A 79 18.76 20.03 29.34
C ILE A 79 18.01 21.22 29.93
N SER A 80 18.16 22.40 29.34
CA SER A 80 17.57 23.65 29.80
C SER A 80 16.82 24.36 28.69
N TRP A 81 15.76 25.08 29.02
CA TRP A 81 15.01 25.89 28.06
C TRP A 81 14.25 27.00 28.78
N ARG A 82 13.79 27.99 28.01
CA ARG A 82 12.85 28.99 28.50
C ARG A 82 11.44 28.58 28.08
N ASP A 83 10.57 28.34 29.05
CA ASP A 83 9.19 27.97 28.78
C ASP A 83 8.44 29.16 28.13
N PRO A 84 7.84 28.99 26.94
CA PRO A 84 7.17 30.08 26.24
C PRO A 84 5.82 30.46 26.84
N GLU A 85 5.14 29.54 27.53
CA GLU A 85 3.83 29.78 28.15
C GLU A 85 3.98 30.56 29.46
N TYR A 86 4.97 30.19 30.27
CA TYR A 86 5.19 30.78 31.59
C TYR A 86 6.38 31.76 31.62
N SER A 87 7.08 31.96 30.50
CA SER A 87 8.25 32.85 30.37
C SER A 87 9.38 32.61 31.37
N THR A 88 9.44 31.42 31.99
CA THR A 88 10.37 31.05 33.06
C THR A 88 11.47 30.12 32.54
N GLU A 89 12.69 30.20 33.07
CA GLU A 89 13.73 29.22 32.73
C GLU A 89 13.56 27.92 33.54
N LEU A 90 13.63 26.80 32.82
CA LEU A 90 13.52 25.45 33.35
C LEU A 90 14.79 24.65 32.99
N ALA A 91 15.15 23.72 33.87
CA ALA A 91 16.21 22.77 33.60
C ALA A 91 15.87 21.38 34.16
N LEU A 92 16.20 20.35 33.39
CA LEU A 92 16.24 18.96 33.81
C LEU A 92 17.70 18.57 34.03
N SER A 93 18.04 18.22 35.26
CA SER A 93 19.34 17.66 35.61
C SER A 93 19.21 16.14 35.73
N PHE A 94 19.84 15.42 34.80
CA PHE A 94 19.79 13.98 34.71
C PHE A 94 20.80 13.33 35.64
N GLN A 95 20.40 12.21 36.25
CA GLN A 95 21.33 11.38 37.01
C GLN A 95 22.38 10.72 36.11
N GLU A 96 22.02 10.37 34.87
CA GLU A 96 22.89 9.67 33.92
C GLU A 96 22.99 10.41 32.58
N ALA A 97 24.20 10.49 32.04
CA ALA A 97 24.48 11.13 30.74
C ALA A 97 23.82 10.40 29.55
N THR A 98 23.68 9.08 29.66
CA THR A 98 22.94 8.23 28.71
C THR A 98 21.47 8.62 28.65
N GLY A 99 20.85 8.82 29.81
CA GLY A 99 19.46 9.27 29.92
C GLY A 99 19.23 10.68 29.37
N CYS A 100 20.14 11.60 29.67
CA CYS A 100 20.14 12.95 29.10
C CYS A 100 20.21 12.90 27.56
N SER A 101 21.13 12.10 27.02
CA SER A 101 21.29 11.98 25.56
C SER A 101 20.07 11.35 24.90
N PHE A 102 19.45 10.33 25.53
CA PHE A 102 18.21 9.73 25.04
C PHE A 102 17.07 10.74 24.95
N ILE A 103 16.81 11.52 26.01
CA ILE A 103 15.74 12.53 25.99
C ILE A 103 16.07 13.67 25.03
N TRP A 104 17.34 14.10 24.98
CA TRP A 104 17.81 15.10 24.02
C TRP A 104 17.57 14.69 22.57
N ASP A 105 17.86 13.44 22.22
CA ASP A 105 17.65 12.91 20.87
C ASP A 105 16.15 12.83 20.54
N ASN A 106 15.31 12.50 21.51
CA ASN A 106 13.85 12.53 21.35
C ASN A 106 13.35 13.96 21.11
N ILE A 107 13.76 14.94 21.94
CA ILE A 107 13.42 16.36 21.74
C ILE A 107 13.89 16.84 20.36
N SER A 108 15.12 16.53 19.98
CA SER A 108 15.71 16.91 18.70
C SER A 108 14.99 16.24 17.51
N SER A 109 14.52 15.00 17.66
CA SER A 109 13.71 14.29 16.68
C SER A 109 12.33 14.95 16.51
N VAL A 110 11.67 15.26 17.62
CA VAL A 110 10.39 15.97 17.64
C VAL A 110 10.53 17.37 17.05
N GLN A 111 11.56 18.13 17.42
CA GLN A 111 11.85 19.45 16.84
C GLN A 111 12.13 19.37 15.34
N ARG A 112 12.88 18.37 14.85
CA ARG A 112 13.05 18.18 13.41
C ARG A 112 11.71 17.93 12.73
N ASN A 113 10.90 17.01 13.24
CA ASN A 113 9.57 16.73 12.70
C ASN A 113 8.63 17.96 12.75
N LEU A 114 8.71 18.77 13.82
CA LEU A 114 7.93 19.99 14.00
C LEU A 114 8.46 21.19 13.20
N GLN A 115 9.76 21.30 12.97
CA GLN A 115 10.34 22.33 12.10
C GLN A 115 10.06 22.03 10.63
N PHE A 116 10.07 20.75 10.26
CA PHE A 116 9.50 20.29 8.99
C PHE A 116 8.01 20.65 8.88
N SER A 117 7.23 20.58 9.97
CA SER A 117 5.80 20.95 9.96
C SER A 117 5.54 22.46 10.05
N THR A 118 6.40 23.26 10.69
CA THR A 118 6.23 24.72 10.89
C THR A 118 6.77 25.58 9.75
N LEU A 119 7.88 25.20 9.09
CA LEU A 119 8.23 25.73 7.76
C LEU A 119 7.11 25.46 6.74
N SER A 120 6.37 24.37 6.95
CA SER A 120 5.14 24.03 6.23
C SER A 120 3.84 24.56 6.87
N ASN A 121 3.88 25.42 7.89
CA ASN A 121 2.69 26.10 8.44
C ASN A 121 2.75 27.62 8.27
N GLU A 122 3.91 28.28 8.38
CA GLU A 122 4.01 29.73 8.15
C GLU A 122 3.72 30.12 6.68
N THR A 123 4.04 29.22 5.74
CA THR A 123 3.62 29.36 4.33
C THR A 123 2.17 28.91 4.10
N PHE A 124 1.52 28.24 5.07
CA PHE A 124 0.32 27.42 4.85
C PHE A 124 -0.90 27.75 5.71
N HIS A 125 -0.84 28.68 6.65
CA HIS A 125 -2.06 29.30 7.20
C HIS A 125 -2.88 30.05 6.12
N SER A 126 -2.31 30.25 4.93
CA SER A 126 -3.02 30.69 3.71
C SER A 126 -3.68 29.55 2.91
N VAL A 127 -3.29 28.27 3.10
CA VAL A 127 -3.58 27.19 2.13
C VAL A 127 -4.61 26.20 2.65
N THR A 128 -4.78 26.06 3.98
CA THR A 128 -5.81 25.17 4.53
C THR A 128 -7.24 25.66 4.30
N SER A 129 -7.45 26.94 3.97
CA SER A 129 -8.75 27.42 3.50
C SER A 129 -8.98 27.19 1.99
N GLU A 130 -7.93 26.95 1.19
CA GLU A 130 -8.05 26.81 -0.26
C GLU A 130 -6.87 26.00 -0.87
N LEU A 131 -6.88 24.65 -0.82
CA LEU A 131 -6.14 23.84 -1.81
C LEU A 131 -6.69 24.19 -3.21
N ARG A 132 -6.11 25.21 -3.86
CA ARG A 132 -6.41 25.56 -5.25
C ARG A 132 -5.59 24.72 -6.23
N GLU A 133 -4.38 24.32 -5.84
CA GLU A 133 -3.42 23.63 -6.70
C GLU A 133 -2.60 22.59 -5.91
N LEU A 134 -2.12 21.56 -6.61
CA LEU A 134 -1.20 20.58 -6.04
C LEU A 134 0.23 21.12 -6.01
N PRO A 135 1.02 20.78 -4.98
CA PRO A 135 2.46 21.06 -5.01
C PRO A 135 3.13 20.43 -6.23
N THR A 136 4.16 21.08 -6.75
CA THR A 136 5.00 20.49 -7.82
C THR A 136 5.62 19.21 -7.29
N VAL A 137 5.73 18.16 -8.10
CA VAL A 137 6.28 16.86 -7.66
C VAL A 137 7.81 16.88 -7.69
N GLU A 138 8.44 17.15 -6.54
CA GLU A 138 9.89 17.25 -6.33
C GLU A 138 10.26 16.67 -4.94
N LEU A 139 11.54 16.38 -4.69
CA LEU A 139 11.99 15.88 -3.37
C LEU A 139 11.67 16.87 -2.24
N SER A 140 11.84 18.17 -2.49
CA SER A 140 11.62 19.25 -1.52
C SER A 140 10.14 19.41 -1.13
N THR A 141 9.23 19.08 -2.03
CA THR A 141 7.77 19.25 -1.87
C THR A 141 7.05 17.95 -1.53
N LEU A 142 7.75 16.81 -1.58
CA LEU A 142 7.20 15.49 -1.27
C LEU A 142 6.52 15.41 0.12
N PRO A 143 7.08 16.01 1.20
CA PRO A 143 6.40 16.02 2.50
C PRO A 143 5.05 16.74 2.46
N LEU A 144 4.94 17.80 1.65
CA LEU A 144 3.69 18.56 1.50
C LEU A 144 2.64 17.79 0.71
N ILE A 145 3.06 17.08 -0.33
CA ILE A 145 2.19 16.17 -1.09
C ILE A 145 1.70 15.05 -0.15
N LEU A 146 2.60 14.46 0.64
CA LEU A 146 2.25 13.44 1.63
C LEU A 146 1.19 13.95 2.62
N LYS A 147 1.44 15.12 3.22
CA LYS A 147 0.49 15.76 4.14
C LYS A 147 -0.88 15.97 3.48
N THR A 148 -0.87 16.52 2.26
CA THR A 148 -2.09 16.76 1.48
C THR A 148 -2.85 15.46 1.20
N VAL A 149 -2.16 14.37 0.86
CA VAL A 149 -2.81 13.10 0.52
C VAL A 149 -3.31 12.34 1.75
N VAL A 150 -2.55 12.35 2.85
CA VAL A 150 -2.82 11.50 4.02
C VAL A 150 -3.67 12.20 5.09
N GLU A 151 -3.47 13.51 5.31
CA GLU A 151 -4.18 14.27 6.35
C GLU A 151 -5.47 14.95 5.84
N SER A 152 -5.83 14.76 4.56
CA SER A 152 -7.07 15.30 4.01
C SER A 152 -8.30 14.68 4.66
N GLY A 153 -9.14 15.54 5.26
CA GLY A 153 -10.48 15.16 5.71
C GLY A 153 -11.39 14.76 4.53
N ILE A 154 -12.52 14.13 4.81
CA ILE A 154 -13.44 13.57 3.78
C ILE A 154 -13.85 14.61 2.72
N ALA A 155 -14.12 15.85 3.12
CA ALA A 155 -14.49 16.93 2.19
C ALA A 155 -13.33 17.34 1.27
N ASP A 156 -12.08 17.28 1.76
CA ASP A 156 -10.89 17.61 0.99
C ASP A 156 -10.48 16.49 0.03
N GLN A 157 -10.84 15.24 0.32
CA GLN A 157 -10.55 14.10 -0.56
C GLN A 157 -11.23 14.21 -1.94
N MET A 158 -12.46 14.75 -2.01
CA MET A 158 -13.13 15.00 -3.29
C MET A 158 -12.36 16.02 -4.13
N ARG A 159 -11.98 17.15 -3.53
CA ARG A 159 -11.20 18.19 -4.20
C ARG A 159 -9.82 17.70 -4.59
N LEU A 160 -9.15 16.96 -3.71
CA LEU A 160 -7.86 16.34 -4.00
C LEU A 160 -7.95 15.41 -5.21
N THR A 161 -9.00 14.59 -5.28
CA THR A 161 -9.25 13.72 -6.44
C THR A 161 -9.36 14.53 -7.72
N GLU A 162 -10.11 15.64 -7.73
CA GLU A 162 -10.21 16.53 -8.89
C GLU A 162 -8.86 17.14 -9.27
N LEU A 163 -8.08 17.62 -8.30
CA LEU A 163 -6.76 18.19 -8.56
C LEU A 163 -5.78 17.17 -9.16
N LEU A 164 -5.75 15.94 -8.63
CA LEU A 164 -4.95 14.83 -9.16
C LEU A 164 -5.38 14.42 -10.57
N LEU A 165 -6.67 14.57 -10.88
CA LEU A 165 -7.19 14.27 -12.20
C LEU A 165 -6.90 15.38 -13.21
N ASN A 166 -6.88 16.64 -12.76
CA ASN A 166 -6.60 17.81 -13.58
C ASN A 166 -5.12 17.91 -13.98
N ASP A 167 -4.19 17.55 -13.09
CA ASP A 167 -2.78 17.43 -13.46
C ASP A 167 -2.54 16.13 -14.25
N ARG A 168 -2.26 16.27 -15.54
CA ARG A 168 -2.04 15.13 -16.45
C ARG A 168 -0.71 14.43 -16.22
N ASP A 169 0.29 15.13 -15.69
CA ASP A 169 1.65 14.62 -15.54
C ASP A 169 2.01 14.27 -14.10
N PHE A 170 1.15 14.60 -13.12
CA PHE A 170 1.37 14.31 -11.69
C PHE A 170 1.88 12.89 -11.43
N PHE A 171 1.12 11.87 -11.85
CA PHE A 171 1.49 10.48 -11.61
C PHE A 171 2.79 10.08 -12.30
N ARG A 172 3.03 10.58 -13.52
CA ARG A 172 4.28 10.32 -14.25
C ARG A 172 5.48 10.96 -13.56
N LYS A 173 5.35 12.21 -13.11
CA LYS A 173 6.39 12.91 -12.35
C LYS A 173 6.67 12.20 -11.02
N LEU A 174 5.62 11.72 -10.32
CA LEU A 174 5.76 10.97 -9.08
C LEU A 174 6.52 9.65 -9.30
N MET A 175 6.19 8.90 -10.35
CA MET A 175 6.90 7.65 -10.67
C MET A 175 8.32 7.90 -11.18
N ASN A 176 8.58 9.02 -11.87
CA ASN A 176 9.94 9.41 -12.21
C ASN A 176 10.76 9.75 -10.95
N LEU A 177 10.17 10.49 -10.01
CA LEU A 177 10.79 10.81 -8.73
C LEU A 177 11.07 9.56 -7.90
N PHE A 178 10.13 8.60 -7.90
CA PHE A 178 10.31 7.28 -7.30
C PHE A 178 11.56 6.58 -7.84
N ARG A 179 11.71 6.48 -9.16
CA ARG A 179 12.90 5.88 -9.79
C ARG A 179 14.19 6.59 -9.40
N ILE A 180 14.19 7.93 -9.35
CA ILE A 180 15.33 8.71 -8.87
C ILE A 180 15.67 8.37 -7.40
N CYS A 181 14.65 8.25 -6.53
CA CYS A 181 14.88 7.85 -5.15
C CYS A 181 15.45 6.43 -5.05
N GLU A 182 15.01 5.50 -5.90
CA GLU A 182 15.59 4.15 -5.96
C GLU A 182 17.07 4.19 -6.39
N ASP A 183 17.38 4.94 -7.46
CA ASP A 183 18.73 5.07 -8.00
C ASP A 183 19.70 5.72 -7.00
N LEU A 184 19.20 6.62 -6.15
CA LEU A 184 19.96 7.32 -5.11
C LEU A 184 19.94 6.59 -3.75
N GLU A 185 19.27 5.45 -3.64
CA GLU A 185 19.05 4.73 -2.36
C GLU A 185 18.43 5.63 -1.25
N ASN A 186 17.62 6.61 -1.65
CA ASN A 186 17.01 7.58 -0.74
C ASN A 186 15.78 6.98 -0.04
N SER A 187 16.03 6.32 1.10
CA SER A 187 15.00 5.60 1.88
C SER A 187 13.87 6.51 2.36
N ASP A 188 14.16 7.73 2.83
CA ASP A 188 13.13 8.67 3.30
C ASP A 188 12.17 9.05 2.17
N GLY A 189 12.72 9.34 0.98
CA GLY A 189 11.91 9.62 -0.21
C GLY A 189 11.05 8.44 -0.62
N LEU A 190 11.59 7.22 -0.56
CA LEU A 190 10.85 5.99 -0.89
C LEU A 190 9.69 5.74 0.09
N TYR A 191 9.91 5.93 1.39
CA TYR A 191 8.86 5.81 2.40
C TYR A 191 7.75 6.85 2.24
N MET A 192 8.11 8.10 1.89
CA MET A 192 7.11 9.13 1.62
C MET A 192 6.29 8.79 0.36
N ILE A 193 6.93 8.33 -0.72
CA ILE A 193 6.24 7.91 -1.95
C ILE A 193 5.33 6.72 -1.69
N PHE A 194 5.77 5.72 -0.91
CA PHE A 194 4.93 4.60 -0.47
C PHE A 194 3.63 5.11 0.16
N LYS A 195 3.74 5.99 1.16
CA LYS A 195 2.57 6.55 1.87
C LYS A 195 1.68 7.38 0.95
N ILE A 196 2.26 8.16 0.03
CA ILE A 196 1.50 8.92 -0.97
C ILE A 196 0.71 7.98 -1.90
N VAL A 197 1.37 6.99 -2.49
CA VAL A 197 0.72 6.05 -3.42
C VAL A 197 -0.35 5.24 -2.71
N ARG A 198 -0.07 4.77 -1.49
CA ARG A 198 -1.08 4.13 -0.63
C ARG A 198 -2.29 5.06 -0.41
N GLY A 199 -2.07 6.31 -0.01
CA GLY A 199 -3.14 7.28 0.20
C GLY A 199 -3.95 7.54 -1.07
N ILE A 200 -3.30 7.67 -2.22
CA ILE A 200 -3.95 7.82 -3.53
C ILE A 200 -4.84 6.61 -3.85
N VAL A 201 -4.40 5.39 -3.56
CA VAL A 201 -5.23 4.19 -3.75
C VAL A 201 -6.44 4.20 -2.83
N LEU A 202 -6.26 4.65 -1.58
CA LEU A 202 -7.33 4.74 -0.58
C LEU A 202 -8.34 5.88 -0.84
N LEU A 203 -8.05 6.84 -1.72
CA LEU A 203 -9.06 7.77 -2.25
C LEU A 203 -10.18 7.04 -3.01
N ASN A 204 -9.93 5.78 -3.41
CA ASN A 204 -10.92 4.88 -4.00
C ASN A 204 -11.65 5.47 -5.23
N SER A 205 -10.92 6.22 -6.06
CA SER A 205 -11.47 6.86 -7.27
C SER A 205 -11.25 5.99 -8.51
N PRO A 206 -12.32 5.52 -9.21
CA PRO A 206 -12.17 4.74 -10.44
C PRO A 206 -11.39 5.47 -11.53
N GLN A 207 -11.54 6.79 -11.65
CA GLN A 207 -10.84 7.60 -12.65
C GLN A 207 -9.33 7.69 -12.36
N ILE A 208 -8.94 7.68 -11.08
CA ILE A 208 -7.53 7.59 -10.69
C ILE A 208 -6.99 6.19 -11.03
N PHE A 209 -7.75 5.13 -10.71
CA PHE A 209 -7.36 3.76 -11.03
C PHE A 209 -7.13 3.54 -12.53
N GLU A 210 -7.95 4.14 -13.40
CA GLU A 210 -7.72 4.11 -14.85
C GLU A 210 -6.35 4.67 -15.27
N LYS A 211 -5.86 5.71 -14.57
CA LYS A 211 -4.55 6.31 -14.82
C LYS A 211 -3.41 5.49 -14.23
N ILE A 212 -3.47 5.19 -12.92
CA ILE A 212 -2.33 4.57 -12.22
C ILE A 212 -2.13 3.10 -12.58
N PHE A 213 -3.19 2.39 -13.01
CA PHE A 213 -3.08 1.01 -13.49
C PHE A 213 -2.82 0.90 -14.99
N HIS A 214 -2.55 2.01 -15.68
CA HIS A 214 -2.10 1.97 -17.07
C HIS A 214 -0.74 1.25 -17.18
N ASP A 215 -0.46 0.63 -18.33
CA ASP A 215 0.73 -0.20 -18.54
C ASP A 215 2.04 0.53 -18.24
N ASP A 216 2.08 1.84 -18.49
CA ASP A 216 3.27 2.69 -18.30
C ASP A 216 3.59 2.96 -16.83
N LEU A 217 2.62 2.84 -15.93
CA LEU A 217 2.75 3.23 -14.52
C LEU A 217 2.57 2.06 -13.55
N ILE A 218 1.77 1.05 -13.90
CA ILE A 218 1.35 0.00 -12.97
C ILE A 218 2.53 -0.74 -12.32
N MET A 219 3.61 -0.95 -13.07
CA MET A 219 4.81 -1.59 -12.51
C MET A 219 5.51 -0.69 -11.50
N ASP A 220 5.65 0.61 -11.76
CA ASP A 220 6.24 1.54 -10.79
C ASP A 220 5.33 1.73 -9.58
N ILE A 221 4.01 1.74 -9.76
CA ILE A 221 3.04 1.78 -8.66
C ILE A 221 3.23 0.57 -7.74
N ILE A 222 3.31 -0.64 -8.31
CA ILE A 222 3.62 -1.86 -7.54
C ILE A 222 4.98 -1.73 -6.83
N GLY A 223 5.97 -1.16 -7.50
CA GLY A 223 7.30 -0.92 -6.94
C GLY A 223 7.31 0.04 -5.76
N SER A 224 6.60 1.15 -5.87
CA SER A 224 6.49 2.12 -4.78
C SER A 224 5.83 1.53 -3.53
N LEU A 225 4.99 0.52 -3.70
CA LEU A 225 4.33 -0.21 -2.63
C LEU A 225 5.25 -1.28 -1.97
N GLU A 226 6.48 -1.45 -2.42
CA GLU A 226 7.49 -2.37 -1.83
C GLU A 226 8.13 -1.79 -0.56
N TYR A 227 8.08 -0.47 -0.39
CA TYR A 227 8.80 0.31 0.63
C TYR A 227 7.93 0.64 1.85
N ASP A 228 7.19 -0.34 2.36
CA ASP A 228 6.40 -0.18 3.57
C ASP A 228 7.33 -0.02 4.80
N PRO A 229 7.31 1.12 5.51
CA PRO A 229 8.15 1.33 6.70
C PRO A 229 7.77 0.43 7.88
N GLU A 230 6.57 -0.18 7.87
CA GLU A 230 6.13 -1.11 8.91
C GLU A 230 6.70 -2.53 8.72
N VAL A 231 7.33 -2.81 7.58
CA VAL A 231 7.89 -4.12 7.26
C VAL A 231 9.43 -4.08 7.35
N PRO A 232 10.08 -5.00 8.10
CA PRO A 232 11.55 -4.98 8.29
C PRO A 232 12.39 -5.13 7.01
N HIS A 233 11.81 -5.71 5.95
CA HIS A 233 12.48 -5.99 4.69
C HIS A 233 11.60 -5.56 3.51
N THR A 234 12.21 -4.84 2.57
CA THR A 234 11.59 -4.43 1.31
C THR A 234 11.01 -5.65 0.60
N GLN A 235 9.72 -5.57 0.28
CA GLN A 235 9.03 -6.62 -0.45
C GLN A 235 9.50 -6.62 -1.91
N GLN A 236 9.54 -7.78 -2.56
CA GLN A 236 10.08 -7.92 -3.93
C GLN A 236 8.96 -8.19 -4.95
N PHE A 237 7.90 -7.38 -4.89
CA PHE A 237 6.67 -7.55 -5.66
C PHE A 237 6.89 -7.44 -7.19
N ARG A 238 7.59 -6.41 -7.66
CA ARG A 238 7.94 -6.23 -9.08
C ARG A 238 8.84 -7.34 -9.58
N ASN A 239 9.79 -7.79 -8.76
CA ASN A 239 10.70 -8.87 -9.15
C ASN A 239 9.98 -10.21 -9.27
N PHE A 240 9.03 -10.50 -8.38
CA PHE A 240 8.13 -11.64 -8.55
C PHE A 240 7.38 -11.58 -9.88
N LEU A 241 6.78 -10.44 -10.22
CA LEU A 241 6.07 -10.26 -11.48
C LEU A 241 6.97 -10.35 -12.73
N LYS A 242 8.24 -9.95 -12.65
CA LYS A 242 9.18 -10.01 -13.78
C LYS A 242 9.78 -11.40 -13.98
N GLU A 243 10.15 -12.07 -12.89
CA GLU A 243 10.94 -13.31 -12.96
C GLU A 243 10.08 -14.57 -12.89
N HIS A 244 8.98 -14.52 -12.13
CA HIS A 244 8.21 -15.72 -11.81
C HIS A 244 6.97 -15.85 -12.68
N VAL A 245 6.40 -14.74 -13.13
CA VAL A 245 5.15 -14.73 -13.89
C VAL A 245 5.42 -14.85 -15.39
N VAL A 246 4.93 -15.94 -15.98
CA VAL A 246 5.08 -16.24 -17.40
C VAL A 246 3.71 -16.14 -18.06
N PHE A 247 3.62 -15.27 -19.08
CA PHE A 247 2.45 -15.23 -19.95
C PHE A 247 2.49 -16.39 -20.94
N LYS A 248 1.69 -17.42 -20.67
CA LYS A 248 1.38 -18.56 -21.53
C LYS A 248 0.20 -18.24 -22.42
N GLU A 249 0.46 -18.30 -23.72
CA GLU A 249 -0.53 -18.02 -24.75
C GLU A 249 -0.92 -19.33 -25.43
N ALA A 250 -2.04 -19.94 -25.00
CA ALA A 250 -2.55 -21.17 -25.61
C ALA A 250 -3.00 -20.95 -27.06
N ILE A 251 -3.56 -19.76 -27.34
CA ILE A 251 -3.96 -19.29 -28.66
C ILE A 251 -3.48 -17.87 -28.84
N ARG A 252 -2.96 -17.57 -30.03
CA ARG A 252 -2.40 -16.26 -30.35
C ARG A 252 -3.47 -15.16 -30.28
N ILE A 253 -3.32 -14.23 -29.35
CA ILE A 253 -4.10 -13.02 -29.19
C ILE A 253 -3.43 -11.92 -30.01
N LYS A 254 -4.05 -11.57 -31.13
CA LYS A 254 -3.47 -10.65 -32.13
C LYS A 254 -3.47 -9.19 -31.66
N SER A 255 -4.45 -8.79 -30.84
CA SER A 255 -4.65 -7.39 -30.45
C SER A 255 -3.78 -7.02 -29.24
N PRO A 256 -2.84 -6.06 -29.40
CA PRO A 256 -2.02 -5.57 -28.28
C PRO A 256 -2.86 -4.93 -27.17
N ALA A 257 -3.97 -4.28 -27.52
CA ALA A 257 -4.88 -3.69 -26.55
C ALA A 257 -5.55 -4.76 -25.66
N ILE A 258 -5.87 -5.93 -26.23
CA ILE A 258 -6.45 -7.05 -25.45
C ILE A 258 -5.38 -7.70 -24.58
N LEU A 259 -4.16 -7.87 -25.08
CA LEU A 259 -3.03 -8.33 -24.29
C LEU A 259 -2.77 -7.41 -23.09
N SER A 260 -2.75 -6.10 -23.31
CA SER A 260 -2.66 -5.08 -22.26
C SER A 260 -3.71 -5.29 -21.17
N LYS A 261 -4.99 -5.49 -21.55
CA LYS A 261 -6.06 -5.77 -20.59
C LYS A 261 -5.89 -7.07 -19.82
N ILE A 262 -5.38 -8.13 -20.45
CA ILE A 262 -5.07 -9.39 -19.74
C ILE A 262 -3.99 -9.17 -18.69
N HIS A 263 -2.89 -8.49 -19.05
CA HIS A 263 -1.83 -8.18 -18.09
C HIS A 263 -2.30 -7.25 -16.97
N GLN A 264 -3.08 -6.21 -17.30
CA GLN A 264 -3.67 -5.32 -16.32
C GLN A 264 -4.57 -6.09 -15.34
N THR A 265 -5.41 -7.01 -15.83
CA THR A 265 -6.25 -7.85 -14.97
C THR A 265 -5.43 -8.66 -13.97
N TYR A 266 -4.31 -9.27 -14.40
CA TYR A 266 -3.43 -10.01 -13.50
C TYR A 266 -2.82 -9.10 -12.44
N ARG A 267 -2.24 -7.98 -12.87
CA ARG A 267 -1.51 -7.04 -12.00
C ARG A 267 -2.43 -6.37 -10.99
N VAL A 268 -3.65 -5.99 -11.38
CA VAL A 268 -4.68 -5.46 -10.47
C VAL A 268 -5.13 -6.53 -9.48
N GLY A 269 -5.31 -7.78 -9.93
CA GLY A 269 -5.56 -8.91 -9.04
C GLY A 269 -4.44 -9.11 -8.02
N TYR A 270 -3.19 -9.10 -8.47
CA TYR A 270 -2.01 -9.22 -7.61
C TYR A 270 -1.89 -8.06 -6.60
N LEU A 271 -2.16 -6.82 -7.05
CA LEU A 271 -2.23 -5.66 -6.16
C LEU A 271 -3.26 -5.86 -5.06
N LYS A 272 -4.47 -6.32 -5.41
CA LYS A 272 -5.58 -6.54 -4.50
C LYS A 272 -5.32 -7.69 -3.52
N ASP A 273 -4.91 -8.85 -4.04
CA ASP A 273 -4.83 -10.12 -3.29
C ASP A 273 -3.49 -10.32 -2.56
N VAL A 274 -2.43 -9.62 -2.96
CA VAL A 274 -1.07 -9.80 -2.41
C VAL A 274 -0.50 -8.50 -1.85
N VAL A 275 -0.39 -7.46 -2.67
CA VAL A 275 0.34 -6.23 -2.29
C VAL A 275 -0.40 -5.46 -1.21
N LEU A 276 -1.71 -5.26 -1.37
CA LEU A 276 -2.54 -4.40 -0.52
C LEU A 276 -3.51 -5.20 0.36
N ALA A 277 -3.43 -6.53 0.39
CA ALA A 277 -4.44 -7.41 0.98
C ALA A 277 -4.82 -7.08 2.44
N ARG A 278 -3.88 -6.49 3.21
CA ARG A 278 -4.09 -6.12 4.62
C ARG A 278 -4.58 -4.68 4.84
N MET A 279 -4.64 -3.88 3.77
CA MET A 279 -4.84 -2.44 3.83
C MET A 279 -6.14 -1.97 3.16
N LEU A 280 -6.81 -2.84 2.40
CA LEU A 280 -8.01 -2.48 1.66
C LEU A 280 -9.28 -2.73 2.47
N ASP A 281 -10.23 -1.80 2.37
CA ASP A 281 -11.60 -2.03 2.81
C ASP A 281 -12.44 -2.69 1.70
N ASP A 282 -13.66 -3.11 2.06
CA ASP A 282 -14.58 -3.78 1.12
C ASP A 282 -14.93 -2.89 -0.09
N SER A 283 -14.91 -1.56 0.08
CA SER A 283 -15.24 -0.60 -0.97
C SER A 283 -14.16 -0.51 -2.03
N VAL A 284 -12.89 -0.41 -1.63
CA VAL A 284 -11.75 -0.44 -2.55
C VAL A 284 -11.66 -1.80 -3.23
N VAL A 285 -11.83 -2.89 -2.48
CA VAL A 285 -11.88 -4.24 -3.06
C VAL A 285 -12.97 -4.37 -4.13
N ALA A 286 -14.16 -3.80 -3.90
CA ALA A 286 -15.25 -3.79 -4.87
C ALA A 286 -14.89 -3.03 -6.16
N ASN A 287 -14.23 -1.87 -6.06
CA ASN A 287 -13.79 -1.11 -7.22
C ASN A 287 -12.66 -1.82 -8.00
N LEU A 288 -11.69 -2.44 -7.32
CA LEU A 288 -10.66 -3.25 -7.97
C LEU A 288 -11.26 -4.47 -8.68
N ASN A 289 -12.22 -5.16 -8.05
CA ASN A 289 -12.96 -6.25 -8.67
C ASN A 289 -13.79 -5.76 -9.88
N SER A 290 -14.32 -4.54 -9.84
CA SER A 290 -15.05 -3.94 -10.97
C SER A 290 -14.13 -3.71 -12.17
N ILE A 291 -12.88 -3.27 -11.94
CA ILE A 291 -11.87 -3.14 -13.01
C ILE A 291 -11.51 -4.50 -13.60
N ILE A 292 -11.25 -5.50 -12.75
CA ILE A 292 -10.97 -6.89 -13.17
C ILE A 292 -12.13 -7.42 -14.02
N HIS A 293 -13.36 -7.20 -13.58
CA HIS A 293 -14.56 -7.62 -14.29
C HIS A 293 -14.72 -6.91 -15.64
N ALA A 294 -14.56 -5.58 -15.68
CA ALA A 294 -14.64 -4.80 -16.92
C ALA A 294 -13.61 -5.26 -17.95
N ASN A 295 -12.37 -5.50 -17.53
CA ASN A 295 -11.33 -6.05 -18.40
C ASN A 295 -11.69 -7.45 -18.90
N ASN A 296 -12.18 -8.33 -18.04
CA ASN A 296 -12.62 -9.67 -18.42
C ASN A 296 -13.75 -9.64 -19.46
N VAL A 297 -14.75 -8.76 -19.29
CA VAL A 297 -15.82 -8.57 -20.27
C VAL A 297 -15.25 -8.11 -21.62
N LEU A 298 -14.33 -7.14 -21.62
CA LEU A 298 -13.69 -6.64 -22.84
C LEU A 298 -12.88 -7.72 -23.56
N VAL A 299 -12.07 -8.48 -22.82
CA VAL A 299 -11.25 -9.57 -23.35
C VAL A 299 -12.14 -10.65 -23.98
N VAL A 300 -13.11 -11.17 -23.23
CA VAL A 300 -13.98 -12.25 -23.71
C VAL A 300 -14.80 -11.81 -24.92
N THR A 301 -15.35 -10.60 -24.90
CA THR A 301 -16.13 -10.07 -26.03
C THR A 301 -15.27 -9.92 -27.28
N SER A 302 -14.05 -9.40 -27.12
CA SER A 302 -13.14 -9.22 -28.26
C SER A 302 -12.66 -10.55 -28.84
N LEU A 303 -12.39 -11.55 -28.00
CA LEU A 303 -12.03 -12.90 -28.45
C LEU A 303 -13.20 -13.62 -29.12
N LYS A 304 -14.42 -13.43 -28.62
CA LYS A 304 -15.64 -13.97 -29.21
C LYS A 304 -15.94 -13.37 -30.58
N ASP A 305 -15.79 -12.05 -30.71
CA ASP A 305 -16.11 -11.33 -31.94
C ASP A 305 -15.05 -11.58 -33.05
N ASP A 306 -13.88 -12.12 -32.68
CA ASP A 306 -12.96 -12.73 -33.65
C ASP A 306 -13.53 -14.07 -34.15
N SER A 307 -14.17 -14.02 -35.32
CA SER A 307 -14.76 -15.18 -36.00
C SER A 307 -13.82 -16.37 -36.21
N THR A 308 -12.50 -16.16 -36.17
CA THR A 308 -11.49 -17.21 -36.35
C THR A 308 -11.03 -17.82 -35.04
N PHE A 309 -11.22 -17.14 -33.91
CA PHE A 309 -10.64 -17.53 -32.63
C PHE A 309 -11.21 -18.85 -32.10
N ILE A 310 -12.54 -18.97 -32.04
CA ILE A 310 -13.20 -20.19 -31.56
C ILE A 310 -12.90 -21.35 -32.52
N GLN A 311 -12.91 -21.11 -33.83
CA GLN A 311 -12.59 -22.14 -34.83
C GLN A 311 -11.16 -22.66 -34.66
N GLU A 312 -10.18 -21.76 -34.47
CA GLU A 312 -8.78 -22.14 -34.23
C GLU A 312 -8.62 -22.93 -32.92
N LEU A 313 -9.28 -22.50 -31.84
CA LEU A 313 -9.29 -23.22 -30.55
C LEU A 313 -9.70 -24.67 -30.72
N PHE A 314 -10.85 -24.88 -31.37
CA PHE A 314 -11.39 -26.23 -31.57
C PHE A 314 -10.63 -27.04 -32.60
N ALA A 315 -10.07 -26.40 -33.64
CA ALA A 315 -9.20 -27.07 -34.59
C ALA A 315 -7.93 -27.61 -33.89
N ARG A 316 -7.31 -26.84 -33.00
CA ARG A 316 -6.13 -27.29 -32.24
C ARG A 316 -6.48 -28.37 -31.21
N LEU A 317 -7.60 -28.24 -30.51
CA LEU A 317 -8.06 -29.25 -29.54
C LEU A 317 -8.31 -30.61 -30.22
N ARG A 318 -8.93 -30.60 -31.41
CA ARG A 318 -9.23 -31.82 -32.19
C ARG A 318 -8.03 -32.37 -32.94
N SER A 319 -6.98 -31.57 -33.17
CA SER A 319 -5.87 -32.01 -33.99
C SER A 319 -5.09 -33.15 -33.30
N PRO A 320 -4.89 -34.29 -33.98
CA PRO A 320 -4.05 -35.36 -33.47
C PRO A 320 -2.58 -34.96 -33.40
N SER A 321 -2.17 -33.90 -34.11
CA SER A 321 -0.78 -33.38 -34.08
C SER A 321 -0.48 -32.45 -32.91
N THR A 322 -1.49 -32.02 -32.14
CA THR A 322 -1.27 -31.16 -30.97
C THR A 322 -0.67 -31.98 -29.83
N PRO A 323 0.48 -31.59 -29.25
CA PRO A 323 1.08 -32.28 -28.11
C PRO A 323 0.16 -32.33 -26.89
N ASP A 324 0.26 -33.38 -26.08
CA ASP A 324 -0.61 -33.59 -24.92
C ASP A 324 -0.56 -32.42 -23.92
N ASP A 325 0.63 -31.88 -23.63
CA ASP A 325 0.76 -30.73 -22.73
C ASP A 325 0.08 -29.48 -23.29
N SER A 326 0.21 -29.24 -24.60
CA SER A 326 -0.48 -28.13 -25.27
C SER A 326 -2.00 -28.33 -25.32
N LYS A 327 -2.48 -29.58 -25.47
CA LYS A 327 -3.92 -29.90 -25.37
C LYS A 327 -4.45 -29.60 -23.96
N LYS A 328 -3.68 -29.94 -22.91
CA LYS A 328 -4.05 -29.59 -21.52
C LYS A 328 -4.17 -28.08 -21.35
N ASP A 329 -3.20 -27.31 -21.84
CA ASP A 329 -3.25 -25.85 -21.77
C ASP A 329 -4.47 -25.27 -22.51
N LEU A 330 -4.85 -25.83 -23.67
CA LEU A 330 -6.05 -25.44 -24.41
C LEU A 330 -7.35 -25.78 -23.65
N VAL A 331 -7.40 -26.91 -22.95
CA VAL A 331 -8.55 -27.30 -22.11
C VAL A 331 -8.67 -26.38 -20.90
N TYR A 332 -7.56 -26.08 -20.22
CA TYR A 332 -7.55 -25.10 -19.12
C TYR A 332 -7.98 -23.71 -19.59
N PHE A 333 -7.48 -23.30 -20.76
CA PHE A 333 -7.91 -22.06 -21.39
C PHE A 333 -9.41 -22.05 -21.68
N LEU A 334 -9.95 -23.11 -22.31
CA LEU A 334 -11.38 -23.22 -22.63
C LEU A 334 -12.25 -23.21 -21.37
N HIS A 335 -11.84 -23.91 -20.32
CA HIS A 335 -12.53 -23.92 -19.03
C HIS A 335 -12.58 -22.51 -18.43
N GLU A 336 -11.44 -21.82 -18.38
CA GLU A 336 -11.34 -20.48 -17.82
C GLU A 336 -12.13 -19.47 -18.64
N PHE A 337 -12.02 -19.53 -19.97
CA PHE A 337 -12.80 -18.73 -20.90
C PHE A 337 -14.30 -18.89 -20.66
N CYS A 338 -14.78 -20.13 -20.47
CA CYS A 338 -16.17 -20.39 -20.10
C CYS A 338 -16.53 -19.87 -18.71
N SER A 339 -15.64 -20.02 -17.72
CA SER A 339 -15.85 -19.56 -16.35
C SER A 339 -16.05 -18.05 -16.30
N VAL A 340 -15.15 -17.31 -16.94
CA VAL A 340 -15.16 -15.84 -17.00
C VAL A 340 -16.36 -15.34 -17.80
N SER A 341 -16.73 -16.05 -18.87
CA SER A 341 -17.91 -15.72 -19.67
C SER A 341 -19.24 -15.78 -18.90
N LYS A 342 -19.29 -16.44 -17.73
CA LYS A 342 -20.50 -16.45 -16.89
C LYS A 342 -20.87 -15.09 -16.34
N SER A 343 -19.93 -14.14 -16.31
CA SER A 343 -20.17 -12.79 -15.82
C SER A 343 -20.66 -11.83 -16.92
N LEU A 344 -20.77 -12.29 -18.17
CA LEU A 344 -21.31 -11.49 -19.27
C LEU A 344 -22.83 -11.27 -19.14
N GLN A 345 -23.36 -10.28 -19.87
CA GLN A 345 -24.80 -10.13 -20.03
C GLN A 345 -25.43 -11.40 -20.65
N MET A 346 -26.59 -11.81 -20.15
CA MET A 346 -27.29 -13.05 -20.52
C MET A 346 -27.36 -13.31 -22.04
N ALA A 347 -27.69 -12.28 -22.83
CA ALA A 347 -27.77 -12.41 -24.30
C ALA A 347 -26.41 -12.77 -24.94
N MET A 348 -25.32 -12.17 -24.47
CA MET A 348 -23.97 -12.44 -24.96
C MET A 348 -23.49 -13.83 -24.54
N GLN A 349 -23.80 -14.20 -23.29
CA GLN A 349 -23.50 -15.52 -22.73
C GLN A 349 -24.17 -16.64 -23.54
N LEU A 350 -25.48 -16.53 -23.79
CA LEU A 350 -26.24 -17.53 -24.57
C LEU A 350 -25.71 -17.67 -25.99
N ARG A 351 -25.34 -16.55 -26.63
CA ARG A 351 -24.74 -16.59 -27.98
C ARG A 351 -23.38 -17.29 -27.95
N LEU A 352 -22.51 -16.96 -27.00
CA LEU A 352 -21.19 -17.60 -26.90
C LEU A 352 -21.31 -19.11 -26.67
N PHE A 353 -22.14 -19.54 -25.74
CA PHE A 353 -22.32 -20.97 -25.48
C PHE A 353 -22.95 -21.70 -26.66
N ARG A 354 -23.80 -21.04 -27.44
CA ARG A 354 -24.30 -21.60 -28.71
C ARG A 354 -23.17 -21.81 -29.71
N ASP A 355 -22.28 -20.82 -29.86
CA ASP A 355 -21.14 -20.91 -30.77
C ASP A 355 -20.20 -22.07 -30.34
N LEU A 356 -19.92 -22.21 -29.03
CA LEU A 356 -19.14 -23.32 -28.48
C LEU A 356 -19.81 -24.69 -28.66
N MET A 357 -21.14 -24.78 -28.52
CA MET A 357 -21.90 -26.01 -28.78
C MET A 357 -21.83 -26.40 -30.25
N ASN A 358 -21.98 -25.44 -31.16
CA ASN A 358 -21.90 -25.68 -32.61
C ASN A 358 -20.51 -26.15 -33.03
N GLU A 359 -19.47 -25.68 -32.35
CA GLU A 359 -18.08 -26.12 -32.58
C GLU A 359 -17.74 -27.46 -31.92
N GLY A 360 -18.64 -28.07 -31.14
CA GLY A 360 -18.46 -29.42 -30.59
C GLY A 360 -17.79 -29.47 -29.21
N ILE A 361 -18.11 -28.53 -28.31
CA ILE A 361 -17.57 -28.55 -26.93
C ILE A 361 -17.82 -29.87 -26.18
N PHE A 362 -18.92 -30.56 -26.46
CA PHE A 362 -19.24 -31.83 -25.81
C PHE A 362 -18.30 -32.98 -26.21
N ASP A 363 -17.79 -32.96 -27.45
CA ASP A 363 -16.80 -33.95 -27.89
C ASP A 363 -15.50 -33.76 -27.11
N ILE A 364 -15.05 -32.51 -26.97
CA ILE A 364 -13.87 -32.15 -26.17
C ILE A 364 -14.04 -32.56 -24.72
N ILE A 365 -15.21 -32.29 -24.10
CA ILE A 365 -15.48 -32.70 -22.72
C ILE A 365 -15.42 -34.23 -22.59
N THR A 366 -15.99 -34.95 -23.55
CA THR A 366 -15.99 -36.43 -23.56
C THR A 366 -14.56 -36.97 -23.63
N ASP A 367 -13.72 -36.39 -24.49
CA ASP A 367 -12.30 -36.76 -24.61
C ASP A 367 -11.53 -36.47 -23.32
N VAL A 368 -11.77 -35.30 -22.70
CA VAL A 368 -11.13 -34.91 -21.43
C VAL A 368 -11.51 -35.86 -20.30
N LEU A 369 -12.77 -36.28 -20.21
CA LEU A 369 -13.25 -37.21 -19.18
C LEU A 369 -12.65 -38.61 -19.32
N GLN A 370 -12.16 -38.98 -20.51
CA GLN A 370 -11.45 -40.25 -20.76
C GLN A 370 -9.94 -40.15 -20.48
N SER A 371 -9.43 -38.96 -20.18
CA SER A 371 -8.00 -38.75 -19.90
C SER A 371 -7.53 -39.50 -18.66
N PRO A 372 -6.33 -40.12 -18.68
CA PRO A 372 -5.74 -40.70 -17.49
C PRO A 372 -5.29 -39.62 -16.47
N ASP A 373 -5.20 -38.36 -16.89
CA ASP A 373 -4.83 -37.24 -16.01
C ASP A 373 -6.01 -36.82 -15.14
N LYS A 374 -6.05 -37.34 -13.91
CA LYS A 374 -7.10 -37.01 -12.93
C LYS A 374 -7.20 -35.51 -12.64
N LYS A 375 -6.10 -34.75 -12.70
CA LYS A 375 -6.17 -33.30 -12.46
C LYS A 375 -6.91 -32.61 -13.59
N LEU A 376 -6.67 -33.02 -14.83
CA LEU A 376 -7.37 -32.49 -16.01
C LEU A 376 -8.87 -32.82 -15.95
N VAL A 377 -9.23 -34.06 -15.59
CA VAL A 377 -10.63 -34.50 -15.45
C VAL A 377 -11.37 -33.69 -14.38
N LEU A 378 -10.71 -33.34 -13.28
CA LEU A 378 -11.31 -32.62 -12.14
C LEU A 378 -11.37 -31.10 -12.32
N THR A 379 -10.87 -30.55 -13.44
CA THR A 379 -10.80 -29.09 -13.68
C THR A 379 -12.16 -28.37 -13.50
N GLY A 380 -13.28 -29.05 -13.82
CA GLY A 380 -14.64 -28.51 -13.68
C GLY A 380 -15.33 -28.81 -12.34
N TYR A 381 -14.67 -29.50 -11.41
CA TYR A 381 -15.23 -29.82 -10.10
C TYR A 381 -14.97 -28.64 -9.13
N PRO A 382 -16.01 -28.09 -8.46
CA PRO A 382 -15.81 -27.02 -7.49
C PRO A 382 -15.01 -27.57 -6.30
N HIS A 383 -13.71 -27.28 -6.24
CA HIS A 383 -12.84 -27.62 -5.12
C HIS A 383 -13.24 -26.81 -3.87
N SER A 384 -14.15 -27.34 -3.05
CA SER A 384 -14.52 -26.78 -1.75
C SER A 384 -13.64 -27.26 -0.59
N PHE A 385 -12.41 -27.76 -0.83
CA PHE A 385 -11.56 -28.23 0.28
C PHE A 385 -10.07 -27.87 0.26
N LEU A 386 -9.51 -27.19 -0.75
CA LEU A 386 -8.09 -26.81 -0.69
C LEU A 386 -7.69 -25.43 -1.25
N GLU A 387 -8.49 -24.70 -2.03
CA GLU A 387 -8.09 -23.37 -2.48
C GLU A 387 -9.29 -22.42 -2.59
N SER A 388 -9.36 -21.46 -1.68
CA SER A 388 -10.33 -20.36 -1.70
C SER A 388 -9.80 -19.19 -2.53
N GLY A 389 -10.45 -18.91 -3.65
CA GLY A 389 -10.24 -17.67 -4.41
C GLY A 389 -10.66 -17.84 -5.86
N SER A 390 -11.65 -17.06 -6.30
CA SER A 390 -11.99 -16.94 -7.72
C SER A 390 -10.76 -16.44 -8.49
N LYS A 391 -10.05 -17.37 -9.13
CA LYS A 391 -8.92 -17.04 -10.00
C LYS A 391 -9.48 -16.35 -11.26
N SER A 392 -8.91 -15.21 -11.62
CA SER A 392 -9.29 -14.45 -12.83
C SER A 392 -8.62 -15.03 -14.08
N PHE A 393 -9.18 -14.81 -15.28
CA PHE A 393 -8.66 -15.25 -16.58
C PHE A 393 -7.15 -15.04 -16.75
N ALA A 394 -6.67 -13.93 -16.22
CA ALA A 394 -5.28 -13.54 -16.30
C ALA A 394 -4.35 -14.43 -15.47
N TYR A 395 -4.81 -15.13 -14.43
CA TYR A 395 -4.01 -16.11 -13.67
C TYR A 395 -3.79 -17.42 -14.44
N SER A 396 -4.67 -17.75 -15.39
CA SER A 396 -4.47 -18.90 -16.29
C SER A 396 -3.45 -18.57 -17.39
N CYS A 397 -3.49 -17.35 -17.93
CA CYS A 397 -2.52 -16.89 -18.91
C CYS A 397 -1.19 -16.51 -18.27
N CYS A 398 -1.17 -15.94 -17.07
CA CYS A 398 0.03 -15.55 -16.34
C CYS A 398 0.28 -16.57 -15.21
N SER A 399 0.77 -17.76 -15.58
CA SER A 399 1.16 -18.76 -14.59
C SER A 399 2.52 -18.40 -14.00
N THR A 400 2.73 -18.63 -12.70
CA THR A 400 4.10 -18.80 -12.23
C THR A 400 4.73 -19.94 -13.05
N GLY A 401 6.02 -19.86 -13.41
CA GLY A 401 6.71 -20.87 -14.24
C GLY A 401 6.69 -22.33 -13.72
N ARG A 402 5.91 -22.63 -12.69
CA ARG A 402 5.50 -23.96 -12.27
C ARG A 402 3.98 -23.95 -12.18
N ILE A 403 3.34 -24.97 -12.75
CA ILE A 403 2.01 -25.42 -12.32
C ILE A 403 2.02 -25.31 -10.78
N SER A 404 1.23 -24.39 -10.22
CA SER A 404 1.21 -24.11 -8.79
C SER A 404 0.50 -25.26 -8.08
N THR A 405 1.17 -26.40 -8.01
CA THR A 405 1.36 -27.10 -6.75
C THR A 405 2.66 -26.57 -6.18
N VAL A 406 2.59 -25.85 -5.06
CA VAL A 406 3.51 -25.83 -3.91
C VAL A 406 3.08 -24.66 -3.02
N TRP A 407 2.18 -24.96 -2.09
CA TRP A 407 2.40 -24.67 -0.67
C TRP A 407 2.36 -26.03 0.03
N THR A 408 3.52 -26.67 0.11
CA THR A 408 3.82 -27.68 1.13
C THR A 408 5.13 -27.24 1.72
N SER A 409 5.08 -26.78 2.95
CA SER A 409 6.23 -26.70 3.84
C SER A 409 5.82 -27.44 5.10
N ASP A 410 6.75 -28.24 5.60
CA ASP A 410 6.66 -29.05 6.83
C ASP A 410 6.15 -28.28 8.06
#